data_AF-A0A3D5Y3Y1-F1
#
_entry.id   AF-A0A3D5Y3Y1-F1
#
_cell.length_a   1.000
_cell.length_b   1.000
_cell.length_c   1.000
_cell.angle_alpha   90.00
_cell.angle_beta   90.00
_cell.angle_gamma   90.00
#
_symmetry.space_group_name_H-M   'P 1'
#
loop_
_entity.id
_entity.type
_entity.pdbx_description
1 polymer ?
#
loop_
_entity_poly.entity_id
_entity_poly.type
_entity_poly.pdbx_seq_one_letter_code
_entity_poly.pdbx_strand_id
1 'polypeptide(L)'
;LWGEPFKVFTRSIAGYYESRYVKIAQTMGAIDNISGRIIEVFSSMPAFHGIGATVLSFARAGRIECEMMKSDPDFFLNWPEFVTLKEQIKEFEPVPPTGLSALAHAQLQRGCRLLYDGADLISYMAGVRVPMPKSTREYLQALDDFEVDCLGAGLKSVSA
;
A
#
# COMPACT_ATOMS: atom_id res chain seq x y z
N LEU A 1 -11.20 10.12 15.15
CA LEU A 1 -11.43 11.43 15.79
C LEU A 1 -10.51 11.64 17.01
N TRP A 2 -9.22 11.27 16.95
CA TRP A 2 -8.35 11.38 18.13
C TRP A 2 -6.96 11.83 17.72
N GLY A 3 -6.64 13.07 18.09
CA GLY A 3 -5.39 13.79 17.80
C GLY A 3 -5.60 15.30 17.59
N GLU A 4 -6.71 15.72 16.98
CA GLU A 4 -7.01 17.13 16.66
C GLU A 4 -8.23 17.82 17.33
N PRO A 5 -8.95 17.27 18.32
CA PRO A 5 -10.19 17.90 18.79
C PRO A 5 -9.99 19.30 19.38
N PHE A 6 -8.84 19.59 20.00
CA PHE A 6 -8.56 20.91 20.58
C PHE A 6 -8.18 21.99 19.56
N LYS A 7 -7.71 21.60 18.35
CA LYS A 7 -7.37 22.57 17.30
C LYS A 7 -8.62 23.21 16.70
N VAL A 8 -9.76 22.53 16.74
CA VAL A 8 -11.05 23.08 16.29
C VAL A 8 -11.47 24.29 17.12
N PHE A 9 -11.09 24.32 18.41
CA PHE A 9 -11.42 25.42 19.32
C PHE A 9 -10.37 26.55 19.32
N THR A 10 -9.20 26.34 18.71
CA THR A 10 -8.07 27.29 18.73
C THR A 10 -7.65 27.79 17.35
N ARG A 11 -8.23 27.26 16.26
CA ARG A 11 -8.01 27.69 14.88
C ARG A 11 -9.30 28.21 14.27
N SER A 12 -9.17 29.06 13.25
CA SER A 12 -10.31 29.37 12.39
C SER A 12 -10.82 28.10 11.71
N ILE A 13 -12.12 28.07 11.43
CA ILE A 13 -12.75 26.98 10.67
C ILE A 13 -12.00 26.75 9.34
N ALA A 14 -11.64 27.83 8.65
CA ALA A 14 -10.86 27.78 7.41
C ALA A 14 -9.50 27.09 7.58
N GLY A 15 -8.70 27.49 8.58
CA GLY A 15 -7.38 26.89 8.83
C GLY A 15 -7.46 25.45 9.35
N TYR A 16 -8.58 25.04 9.93
CA TYR A 16 -8.85 23.64 10.26
C TYR A 16 -9.07 22.79 8.99
N TYR A 17 -9.94 23.24 8.09
CA TYR A 17 -10.22 22.53 6.83
C TYR A 17 -9.00 22.48 5.91
N GLU A 18 -8.26 23.58 5.77
CA GLU A 18 -7.00 23.63 5.02
C GLU A 18 -6.03 22.53 5.48
N SER A 19 -5.78 22.44 6.79
CA SER A 19 -4.88 21.42 7.35
C SER A 19 -5.35 19.99 7.07
N ARG A 20 -6.66 19.76 6.96
CA ARG A 20 -7.22 18.43 6.65
C ARG A 20 -7.03 18.09 5.18
N TYR A 21 -7.34 19.02 4.27
CA TYR A 21 -7.15 18.78 2.84
C TYR A 21 -5.68 18.55 2.49
N VAL A 22 -4.75 19.29 3.10
CA VAL A 22 -3.31 19.05 2.95
C VAL A 22 -2.93 17.63 3.38
N LYS A 23 -3.44 17.16 4.52
CA LYS A 23 -3.15 15.80 5.00
C LYS A 23 -3.73 14.73 4.09
N ILE A 24 -4.97 14.92 3.61
CA ILE A 24 -5.60 14.00 2.65
C ILE A 24 -4.74 13.89 1.38
N ALA A 25 -4.34 15.02 0.80
CA ALA A 25 -3.47 15.04 -0.39
C ALA A 25 -2.11 14.36 -0.12
N GLN A 26 -1.49 14.63 1.03
CA GLN A 26 -0.26 13.95 1.43
C GLN A 26 -0.44 12.44 1.63
N THR A 27 -1.58 12.02 2.19
CA THR A 27 -1.92 10.60 2.33
C THR A 27 -2.05 9.93 0.96
N MET A 28 -2.78 10.54 0.01
CA MET A 28 -2.88 10.00 -1.34
C MET A 28 -1.52 9.88 -2.01
N GLY A 29 -0.67 10.91 -1.93
CA GLY A 29 0.69 10.84 -2.45
C GLY A 29 1.53 9.72 -1.80
N ALA A 30 1.33 9.44 -0.51
CA ALA A 30 1.98 8.32 0.16
C ALA A 30 1.44 6.96 -0.33
N ILE A 31 0.13 6.84 -0.58
CA ILE A 31 -0.49 5.64 -1.18
C ILE A 31 0.07 5.40 -2.58
N ASP A 32 0.13 6.43 -3.42
CA ASP A 32 0.67 6.34 -4.79
C ASP A 32 2.16 5.95 -4.79
N ASN A 33 2.96 6.51 -3.87
CA ASN A 33 4.37 6.14 -3.72
C ASN A 33 4.54 4.66 -3.31
N ILE A 34 3.85 4.22 -2.25
CA ILE A 34 3.93 2.83 -1.77
C ILE A 34 3.48 1.86 -2.85
N SER A 35 2.31 2.10 -3.46
CA SER A 35 1.76 1.22 -4.49
C SER A 35 2.64 1.17 -5.74
N GLY A 36 3.17 2.31 -6.18
CA GLY A 36 4.13 2.38 -7.28
C GLY A 36 5.37 1.54 -7.02
N ARG A 37 5.95 1.62 -5.82
CA ARG A 37 7.13 0.82 -5.46
C ARG A 37 6.82 -0.67 -5.37
N ILE A 38 5.67 -1.06 -4.81
CA ILE A 38 5.21 -2.46 -4.82
C ILE A 38 5.12 -2.96 -6.27
N ILE A 39 4.46 -2.21 -7.16
CA ILE A 39 4.30 -2.61 -8.56
C ILE A 39 5.67 -2.78 -9.23
N GLU A 40 6.60 -1.85 -9.03
CA GLU A 40 7.95 -1.92 -9.61
C GLU A 40 8.72 -3.16 -9.15
N VAL A 41 8.76 -3.42 -7.83
CA VAL A 41 9.49 -4.55 -7.25
C VAL A 41 8.89 -5.87 -7.70
N PHE A 42 7.57 -6.05 -7.53
CA PHE A 42 6.94 -7.35 -7.74
C PHE A 42 6.65 -7.68 -9.21
N SER A 43 6.35 -6.68 -10.06
CA SER A 43 6.05 -6.96 -11.49
C SER A 43 7.27 -7.46 -12.26
N SER A 44 8.47 -7.22 -11.74
CA SER A 44 9.72 -7.74 -12.30
C SER A 44 9.96 -9.22 -12.00
N MET A 45 9.15 -9.84 -11.13
CA MET A 45 9.31 -11.22 -10.68
C MET A 45 8.20 -12.10 -11.28
N PRO A 46 8.53 -13.10 -12.13
CA PRO A 46 7.51 -13.96 -12.76
C PRO A 46 6.58 -14.66 -11.77
N ALA A 47 7.09 -15.01 -10.58
CA ALA A 47 6.31 -15.66 -9.52
C ALA A 47 5.16 -14.81 -8.98
N PHE A 48 5.22 -13.48 -9.16
CA PHE A 48 4.24 -12.50 -8.68
C PHE A 48 3.37 -11.93 -9.81
N HIS A 49 3.29 -12.61 -10.95
CA HIS A 49 2.51 -12.14 -12.09
C HIS A 49 1.05 -11.81 -11.69
N GLY A 50 0.56 -10.67 -12.16
CA GLY A 50 -0.82 -10.20 -11.93
C GLY A 50 -1.02 -9.31 -10.71
N ILE A 51 -0.16 -9.39 -9.68
CA ILE A 51 -0.36 -8.61 -8.44
C ILE A 51 -0.37 -7.09 -8.67
N GLY A 52 0.40 -6.61 -9.65
CA GLY A 52 0.51 -5.18 -9.94
C GLY A 52 -0.83 -4.54 -10.32
N ALA A 53 -1.70 -5.24 -11.05
CA ALA A 53 -3.02 -4.72 -11.42
C ALA A 53 -3.96 -4.60 -10.21
N THR A 54 -3.90 -5.58 -9.30
CA THR A 54 -4.65 -5.57 -8.04
C THR A 54 -4.17 -4.42 -7.14
N VAL A 55 -2.86 -4.23 -7.01
CA VAL A 55 -2.26 -3.13 -6.22
C VAL A 55 -2.63 -1.76 -6.78
N LEU A 56 -2.62 -1.60 -8.10
CA LEU A 56 -3.03 -0.34 -8.75
C LEU A 56 -4.50 -0.02 -8.47
N SER A 57 -5.37 -1.04 -8.58
CA SER A 57 -6.81 -0.90 -8.29
C SER A 57 -7.04 -0.58 -6.82
N PHE A 58 -6.30 -1.24 -5.92
CA PHE A 58 -6.35 -1.00 -4.48
C PHE A 58 -5.92 0.42 -4.12
N ALA A 59 -4.85 0.93 -4.74
CA ALA A 59 -4.39 2.31 -4.55
C ALA A 59 -5.43 3.33 -5.04
N ARG A 60 -6.09 3.07 -6.18
CA ARG A 60 -7.22 3.89 -6.65
C ARG A 60 -8.35 3.92 -5.64
N ALA A 61 -8.82 2.76 -5.17
CA ALA A 61 -9.89 2.69 -4.18
C ALA A 61 -9.48 3.35 -2.85
N GLY A 62 -8.22 3.21 -2.43
CA GLY A 62 -7.69 3.86 -1.22
C GLY A 62 -7.61 5.38 -1.31
N ARG A 63 -7.36 5.95 -2.50
CA ARG A 63 -7.46 7.40 -2.71
C ARG A 63 -8.89 7.90 -2.54
N ILE A 64 -9.86 7.18 -3.10
CA ILE A 64 -11.28 7.52 -2.95
C ILE A 64 -11.68 7.45 -1.47
N GLU A 65 -11.26 6.42 -0.74
CA GLU A 65 -11.51 6.29 0.71
C GLU A 65 -10.97 7.49 1.53
N CYS A 66 -9.87 8.11 1.09
CA CYS A 66 -9.30 9.26 1.79
C CYS A 66 -10.23 10.49 1.76
N GLU A 67 -11.06 10.64 0.73
CA GLU A 67 -11.98 11.78 0.56
C GLU A 67 -13.40 11.44 1.03
N MET A 68 -13.78 10.17 0.96
CA MET A 68 -15.14 9.72 1.18
C MET A 68 -15.59 9.89 2.63
N MET A 69 -16.82 10.39 2.84
CA MET A 69 -17.46 10.43 4.15
C MET A 69 -18.36 9.20 4.33
N LYS A 70 -18.44 8.64 5.55
CA LYS A 70 -19.30 7.47 5.81
C LYS A 70 -20.80 7.72 5.62
N SER A 71 -21.20 9.00 5.59
CA SER A 71 -22.57 9.43 5.31
C SER A 71 -22.87 9.54 3.82
N ASP A 72 -21.85 9.47 2.97
CA ASP A 72 -22.00 9.53 1.52
C ASP A 72 -22.60 8.21 0.99
N PRO A 73 -23.67 8.22 0.18
CA PRO A 73 -24.19 7.02 -0.47
C PRO A 73 -23.13 6.26 -1.29
N ASP A 74 -22.16 6.95 -1.89
CA ASP A 74 -21.11 6.32 -2.71
C ASP A 74 -20.15 5.45 -1.87
N PHE A 75 -20.21 5.58 -0.53
CA PHE A 75 -19.53 4.67 0.40
C PHE A 75 -19.85 3.20 0.16
N PHE A 76 -21.10 2.89 -0.19
CA PHE A 76 -21.53 1.51 -0.44
C PHE A 76 -21.00 0.93 -1.76
N LEU A 77 -20.38 1.76 -2.60
CA LEU A 77 -19.75 1.34 -3.85
C LEU A 77 -18.25 1.13 -3.66
N ASN A 78 -17.55 2.11 -3.09
CA ASN A 78 -16.09 2.08 -3.00
C ASN A 78 -15.57 1.23 -1.83
N TRP A 79 -16.20 1.28 -0.65
CA TRP A 79 -15.69 0.58 0.52
C TRP A 79 -15.63 -0.95 0.35
N PRO A 80 -16.66 -1.62 -0.23
CA PRO A 80 -16.56 -3.04 -0.55
C PRO A 80 -15.42 -3.34 -1.52
N GLU A 81 -15.26 -2.55 -2.59
CA GLU A 81 -14.16 -2.70 -3.56
C GLU A 81 -12.81 -2.59 -2.85
N PHE A 82 -12.63 -1.58 -2.00
CA PHE A 82 -11.40 -1.34 -1.25
C PHE A 82 -11.03 -2.51 -0.34
N VAL A 83 -11.99 -3.02 0.44
CA VAL A 83 -11.75 -4.16 1.34
C VAL A 83 -11.50 -5.44 0.56
N THR A 84 -12.27 -5.71 -0.51
CA THR A 84 -12.05 -6.90 -1.34
C THR A 84 -10.68 -6.89 -2.01
N LEU A 85 -10.24 -5.76 -2.56
CA LEU A 85 -8.91 -5.64 -3.18
C LEU A 85 -7.79 -5.84 -2.16
N LYS A 86 -7.97 -5.36 -0.92
CA LYS A 86 -7.04 -5.62 0.17
C LYS A 86 -6.92 -7.12 0.44
N GLU A 87 -8.05 -7.81 0.58
CA GLU A 87 -8.04 -9.25 0.85
C GLU A 87 -7.47 -10.05 -0.33
N GLN A 88 -7.72 -9.64 -1.58
CA GLN A 88 -7.07 -10.24 -2.76
C GLN A 88 -5.54 -10.11 -2.74
N ILE A 89 -4.99 -8.99 -2.25
CA ILE A 89 -3.54 -8.84 -2.09
C ILE A 89 -3.03 -9.78 -0.99
N LYS A 90 -3.79 -9.94 0.09
CA LYS A 90 -3.47 -10.82 1.22
C LYS A 90 -3.54 -12.31 0.85
N GLU A 91 -4.52 -12.70 0.06
CA GLU A 91 -4.68 -14.08 -0.41
C GLU A 91 -3.79 -14.41 -1.62
N PHE A 92 -2.95 -13.48 -2.08
CA PHE A 92 -2.07 -13.73 -3.22
C PHE A 92 -1.08 -14.85 -2.93
N GLU A 93 -1.11 -15.90 -3.74
CA GLU A 93 -0.17 -17.01 -3.70
C GLU A 93 0.80 -16.93 -4.88
N PRO A 94 2.12 -16.74 -4.64
CA PRO A 94 3.10 -16.72 -5.72
C PRO A 94 3.25 -18.11 -6.34
N VAL A 95 3.42 -18.15 -7.66
CA VAL A 95 3.67 -19.41 -8.39
C VAL A 95 5.18 -19.62 -8.51
N PRO A 96 5.79 -20.53 -7.72
CA PRO A 96 7.23 -20.72 -7.74
C PRO A 96 7.69 -21.35 -9.07
N PRO A 97 8.79 -20.87 -9.67
CA PRO A 97 9.48 -21.61 -10.72
C PRO A 97 9.89 -23.02 -10.25
N THR A 98 10.01 -23.96 -11.18
CA THR A 98 10.52 -25.31 -10.86
C THR A 98 11.99 -25.25 -10.44
N GLY A 99 12.36 -25.98 -9.38
CA GLY A 99 13.76 -26.13 -8.96
C GLY A 99 14.33 -24.97 -8.15
N LEU A 100 13.49 -24.18 -7.47
CA LEU A 100 13.94 -23.12 -6.58
C LEU A 100 14.81 -23.64 -5.42
N SER A 101 15.79 -22.84 -5.04
CA SER A 101 16.55 -23.05 -3.80
C SER A 101 15.68 -22.79 -2.57
N ALA A 102 16.06 -23.34 -1.42
CA ALA A 102 15.39 -23.05 -0.15
C ALA A 102 15.40 -21.55 0.19
N LEU A 103 16.49 -20.84 -0.18
CA LEU A 103 16.59 -19.39 -0.02
C LEU A 103 15.55 -18.66 -0.87
N ALA A 104 15.38 -19.05 -2.13
CA ALA A 104 14.38 -18.47 -3.01
C ALA A 104 12.95 -18.71 -2.50
N HIS A 105 12.65 -19.91 -1.98
CA HIS A 105 11.38 -20.17 -1.31
C HIS A 105 11.15 -19.25 -0.10
N ALA A 106 12.17 -19.03 0.72
CA ALA A 106 12.07 -18.12 1.87
C ALA A 106 11.80 -16.67 1.43
N GLN A 107 12.39 -16.22 0.32
CA GLN A 107 12.14 -14.90 -0.24
C GLN A 107 10.72 -14.77 -0.80
N LEU A 108 10.15 -15.79 -1.47
CA LEU A 108 8.74 -15.75 -1.88
C LEU A 108 7.80 -15.53 -0.67
N GLN A 109 8.06 -16.23 0.44
CA GLN A 109 7.30 -16.07 1.68
C GLN A 109 7.51 -14.70 2.34
N ARG A 110 8.69 -14.10 2.21
CA ARG A 110 8.93 -12.71 2.62
C ARG A 110 8.16 -11.72 1.73
N GLY A 111 8.13 -11.95 0.43
CA GLY A 111 7.36 -11.13 -0.52
C GLY A 111 5.88 -11.09 -0.17
N CYS A 112 5.27 -12.24 0.16
CA CYS A 112 3.88 -12.30 0.62
C CYS A 112 3.64 -11.46 1.88
N ARG A 113 4.57 -11.54 2.86
CA ARG A 113 4.50 -10.72 4.08
C ARG A 113 4.60 -9.21 3.78
N LEU A 114 5.49 -8.82 2.86
CA LEU A 114 5.61 -7.42 2.44
C LEU A 114 4.36 -6.92 1.71
N LEU A 115 3.68 -7.76 0.93
CA LEU A 115 2.38 -7.41 0.33
C LEU A 115 1.32 -7.18 1.41
N TYR A 116 1.25 -8.05 2.41
CA TYR A 116 0.40 -7.88 3.58
C TYR A 116 0.65 -6.55 4.30
N ASP A 117 1.91 -6.28 4.64
CA ASP A 117 2.31 -5.09 5.39
C ASP A 117 1.99 -3.80 4.61
N GLY A 118 2.23 -3.81 3.29
CA GLY A 118 1.90 -2.69 2.41
C GLY A 118 0.40 -2.44 2.33
N ALA A 119 -0.39 -3.51 2.18
CA ALA A 119 -1.85 -3.43 2.15
C ALA A 119 -2.43 -2.90 3.47
N ASP A 120 -1.90 -3.36 4.61
CA ASP A 120 -2.30 -2.87 5.93
C ASP A 120 -1.89 -1.41 6.17
N LEU A 121 -0.69 -1.00 5.73
CA LEU A 121 -0.22 0.38 5.83
C LEU A 121 -1.09 1.35 4.99
N ILE A 122 -1.36 1.01 3.73
CA ILE A 122 -2.27 1.79 2.87
C ILE A 122 -3.68 1.86 3.48
N SER A 123 -4.21 0.71 3.91
CA SER A 123 -5.54 0.62 4.54
C SER A 123 -5.67 1.49 5.79
N TYR A 124 -4.66 1.44 6.65
CA TYR A 124 -4.61 2.28 7.84
C TYR A 124 -4.59 3.77 7.48
N MET A 125 -3.66 4.18 6.61
CA MET A 125 -3.52 5.58 6.19
C MET A 125 -4.79 6.13 5.56
N ALA A 126 -5.44 5.37 4.67
CA ALA A 126 -6.70 5.75 4.03
C ALA A 126 -7.82 5.93 5.07
N GLY A 127 -7.97 4.99 6.01
CA GLY A 127 -9.01 5.05 7.04
C GLY A 127 -8.84 6.23 8.00
N VAL A 128 -7.60 6.55 8.41
CA VAL A 128 -7.32 7.66 9.33
C VAL A 128 -7.14 9.01 8.63
N ARG A 129 -6.88 9.02 7.31
CA ARG A 129 -6.65 10.21 6.46
C ARG A 129 -5.46 11.04 6.91
N VAL A 130 -4.39 10.37 7.33
CA VAL A 130 -3.14 11.01 7.80
C VAL A 130 -1.95 10.27 7.19
N PRO A 131 -0.96 10.99 6.64
CA PRO A 131 0.25 10.34 6.12
C PRO A 131 1.06 9.76 7.29
N MET A 132 1.80 8.68 7.02
CA MET A 132 2.65 8.01 8.02
C MET A 132 4.12 8.01 7.59
N PRO A 133 4.82 9.17 7.53
CA PRO A 133 6.11 9.30 6.84
C PRO A 133 7.20 8.36 7.32
N LYS A 134 7.23 8.05 8.63
CA LYS A 134 8.19 7.12 9.21
C LYS A 134 7.92 5.69 8.71
N SER A 135 6.69 5.20 8.89
CA SER A 135 6.29 3.86 8.47
C SER A 135 6.37 3.69 6.96
N THR A 136 6.03 4.72 6.17
CA THR A 136 6.23 4.72 4.71
C THR A 136 7.70 4.53 4.37
N ARG A 137 8.62 5.27 5.00
CA ARG A 137 10.06 5.14 4.74
C ARG A 137 10.60 3.76 5.12
N GLU A 138 10.21 3.26 6.28
CA GLU A 138 10.62 1.94 6.77
C GLU A 138 10.12 0.82 5.84
N TYR A 139 8.87 0.94 5.36
CA TYR A 139 8.30 0.00 4.40
C TYR A 139 9.00 0.03 3.04
N LEU A 140 9.28 1.23 2.50
CA LEU A 140 10.01 1.37 1.24
C LEU A 140 11.43 0.78 1.35
N GLN A 141 12.13 1.01 2.46
CA GLN A 141 13.43 0.38 2.71
C GLN A 141 13.32 -1.15 2.75
N ALA A 142 12.28 -1.69 3.38
CA ALA A 142 12.06 -3.14 3.44
C ALA A 142 11.81 -3.75 2.05
N LEU A 143 11.16 -3.01 1.13
CA LEU A 143 11.02 -3.39 -0.28
C LEU A 143 12.36 -3.34 -1.02
N ASP A 144 13.18 -2.32 -0.78
CA ASP A 144 14.50 -2.19 -1.39
C ASP A 144 15.43 -3.34 -0.96
N ASP A 145 15.47 -3.64 0.34
CA ASP A 145 16.24 -4.76 0.89
C ASP A 145 15.77 -6.10 0.31
N PHE A 146 14.46 -6.28 0.15
CA PHE A 146 13.87 -7.47 -0.44
C PHE A 146 14.23 -7.64 -1.91
N GLU A 147 14.25 -6.55 -2.69
CA GLU A 147 14.64 -6.57 -4.09
C GLU A 147 16.10 -7.04 -4.25
N VAL A 148 17.01 -6.51 -3.42
CA VAL A 148 18.42 -6.94 -3.40
C VAL A 148 18.55 -8.42 -3.06
N ASP A 149 17.83 -8.88 -2.04
CA ASP A 149 17.85 -10.29 -1.64
C ASP A 149 17.28 -11.22 -2.71
N CYS A 150 16.27 -10.77 -3.48
CA CYS A 150 15.71 -11.54 -4.60
C CYS A 150 16.68 -11.68 -5.77
N LEU A 151 17.53 -10.67 -6.02
CA LEU A 151 18.61 -10.79 -7.01
C LEU A 151 19.62 -11.86 -6.57
N GLY A 152 20.03 -11.84 -5.29
CA GLY A 152 20.92 -12.85 -4.72
C GLY A 152 20.34 -14.26 -4.71
N ALA A 153 19.02 -14.38 -4.58
CA ALA A 153 18.29 -15.66 -4.61
C ALA A 153 17.95 -16.16 -6.03
N GLY A 154 18.22 -15.37 -7.08
CA GLY A 154 17.91 -15.72 -8.47
C GLY A 154 16.41 -15.67 -8.83
N LEU A 155 15.60 -14.96 -8.04
CA LEU A 155 14.16 -14.77 -8.30
C LEU A 155 13.86 -13.65 -9.29
N LYS A 156 14.81 -12.73 -9.46
CA LYS A 156 14.73 -11.60 -10.38
C LYS A 156 15.91 -11.68 -11.34
N SER A 157 15.63 -11.68 -12.64
CA SER A 157 16.66 -11.52 -13.65
C SER A 157 16.99 -10.03 -13.80
N VAL A 158 18.27 -9.67 -13.86
CA VAL A 158 18.66 -8.35 -14.34
C VAL A 158 18.19 -8.25 -15.79
N SER A 159 17.16 -7.44 -16.03
CA SER A 159 16.78 -7.08 -17.40
C SER A 159 17.97 -6.33 -18.01
N ALA A 160 18.53 -6.88 -19.09
CA ALA A 160 19.57 -6.27 -19.91
C ALA A 160 19.07 -5.00 -20.61
#